data_AF-A0A9W8AZ62-F1
#
_entry.id   AF-A0A9W8AZ62-F1
#
_cell.length_a   1.000
_cell.length_b   1.000
_cell.length_c   1.000
_cell.angle_alpha   90.00
_cell.angle_beta   90.00
_cell.angle_gamma   90.00
#
_symmetry.space_group_name_H-M   'P 1'
#
loop_
_entity.id
_entity.type
_entity.pdbx_description
1 polymer ?
#
loop_
_entity_poly.entity_id
_entity_poly.type
_entity_poly.pdbx_seq_one_letter_code
_entity_poly.pdbx_strand_id
1 'polypeptide(L)'
;MAQEQEPLFVDLGDNSQPTEIESLCMNCHENGTTRLLLTRVPHFREIILMAFECPHCGFKNNEISSGSAVAEEGIRYKCRVEDAADLNRQLVKSDSAS
;
A
#
# COMPACT_ATOMS: atom_id res chain seq x y z
N MET A 1 11.81 18.91 -26.06
CA MET A 1 12.18 18.19 -24.82
C MET A 1 10.88 17.67 -24.22
N ALA A 2 10.40 16.50 -24.66
CA ALA A 2 9.25 15.88 -24.03
C ALA A 2 9.70 15.46 -22.62
N GLN A 3 9.05 15.99 -21.59
CA GLN A 3 9.30 15.55 -20.22
C GLN A 3 8.68 14.16 -20.11
N GLU A 4 9.50 13.12 -20.11
CA GLU A 4 9.11 11.76 -19.74
C GLU A 4 8.66 11.82 -18.27
N GLN A 5 7.36 11.92 -18.05
CA GLN A 5 6.76 11.82 -16.73
C GLN A 5 6.81 10.34 -16.34
N GLU A 6 7.64 9.99 -15.37
CA GLU A 6 7.60 8.66 -14.76
C GLU A 6 6.17 8.38 -14.27
N PRO A 7 5.64 7.18 -14.52
CA PRO A 7 4.27 6.86 -14.13
C PRO A 7 4.13 6.93 -12.61
N LEU A 8 3.23 7.80 -12.14
CA LEU A 8 2.98 8.03 -10.72
C LEU A 8 2.54 6.74 -9.98
N PHE A 9 1.90 5.81 -10.70
CA PHE A 9 1.51 4.49 -10.20
C PHE A 9 2.18 3.38 -11.00
N VAL A 10 2.86 2.49 -10.29
CA VAL A 10 3.58 1.33 -10.83
C VAL A 10 2.90 0.02 -10.45
N ASP A 11 2.99 -1.01 -11.29
CA ASP A 11 2.35 -2.29 -10.99
C ASP A 11 3.08 -3.02 -9.85
N LEU A 12 2.31 -3.69 -9.00
CA LEU A 12 2.84 -4.40 -7.83
C LEU A 12 3.71 -5.60 -8.29
N GLY A 13 5.03 -5.42 -8.34
CA GLY A 13 5.97 -6.45 -8.81
C GLY A 13 7.16 -5.89 -9.61
N ASP A 14 7.03 -4.69 -10.15
CA ASP A 14 8.18 -3.96 -10.69
C ASP A 14 9.08 -3.48 -9.54
N ASN A 15 10.38 -3.22 -9.80
CA ASN A 15 11.38 -2.66 -8.87
C ASN A 15 11.05 -1.21 -8.43
N SER A 16 9.81 -1.01 -7.98
CA SER A 16 9.25 0.22 -7.50
C SER A 16 9.94 0.62 -6.21
N GLN A 17 10.66 1.73 -6.26
CA GLN A 17 11.28 2.30 -5.07
C GLN A 17 10.23 3.12 -4.32
N PRO A 18 10.00 2.86 -3.03
CA PRO A 18 9.10 3.68 -2.23
C PRO A 18 9.69 5.09 -2.08
N THR A 19 8.83 6.10 -2.16
CA THR A 19 9.20 7.48 -1.85
C THR A 19 9.25 7.66 -0.34
N GLU A 20 10.39 8.04 0.21
CA GLU A 20 10.53 8.31 1.64
C GLU A 20 10.32 9.80 1.94
N ILE A 21 9.47 10.10 2.92
CA ILE A 21 9.25 11.46 3.43
C ILE A 21 9.41 11.49 4.94
N GLU A 22 9.92 12.61 5.46
CA GLU A 22 9.94 12.87 6.90
C GLU A 22 8.52 13.25 7.36
N SER A 23 8.07 12.71 8.49
CA SER A 23 6.71 12.93 8.99
C SER A 23 6.66 12.95 10.51
N LEU A 24 5.75 13.75 11.07
CA LEU A 24 5.58 13.85 12.51
C LEU A 24 5.01 12.54 13.11
N CYS A 25 5.65 12.02 14.15
CA CYS A 25 5.11 10.90 14.92
C CYS A 25 3.97 11.38 15.82
N MET A 26 2.77 10.84 15.65
CA MET A 26 1.62 11.19 16.51
C MET A 26 1.71 10.62 17.93
N ASN A 27 2.69 9.75 18.22
CA ASN A 27 2.87 9.15 19.54
C ASN A 27 3.85 9.95 20.42
N CYS A 28 5.04 10.28 19.90
CA CYS A 28 6.07 11.02 20.66
C CYS A 28 6.31 12.46 20.17
N HIS A 29 5.65 12.88 19.09
CA HIS A 29 5.81 14.20 18.46
C HIS A 29 7.23 14.51 17.95
N GLU A 30 8.07 13.49 17.79
CA GLU A 30 9.35 13.57 17.06
C GLU A 30 9.16 13.14 15.60
N ASN A 31 10.13 13.43 14.74
CA ASN A 31 10.03 13.07 13.34
C ASN A 31 10.41 11.59 13.11
N GLY A 32 9.58 10.91 12.32
CA GLY A 32 9.85 9.59 11.77
C GLY A 32 9.87 9.62 10.25
N THR A 33 9.86 8.44 9.65
CA THR A 33 9.90 8.27 8.20
C THR A 33 8.62 7.59 7.73
N THR A 34 7.93 8.20 6.75
CA THR A 34 6.83 7.58 6.01
C THR A 34 7.33 7.15 4.64
N ARG A 35 7.15 5.87 4.32
CA ARG A 35 7.40 5.31 2.99
C ARG A 35 6.09 5.25 2.22
N LEU A 36 6.05 5.90 1.07
CA LEU A 36 4.91 5.95 0.17
C LEU A 36 5.19 5.07 -1.05
N LEU A 37 4.32 4.10 -1.29
CA LEU A 37 4.34 3.28 -2.50
C LEU A 37 3.01 3.45 -3.23
N LEU A 38 3.05 4.18 -4.34
CA LEU A 38 1.90 4.39 -5.21
C LEU A 38 1.86 3.27 -6.24
N THR A 39 0.91 2.37 -6.11
CA THR A 39 0.90 1.14 -6.89
C THR A 39 -0.48 0.79 -7.43
N ARG A 40 -0.49 0.12 -8.57
CA ARG A 40 -1.69 -0.46 -9.16
C ARG A 40 -1.73 -1.94 -8.82
N VAL A 41 -2.83 -2.33 -8.17
CA VAL A 41 -3.12 -3.73 -7.87
C VAL A 41 -4.27 -4.18 -8.77
N PRO A 42 -4.14 -5.31 -9.47
CA PRO A 42 -5.25 -5.89 -10.23
C PRO A 42 -6.51 -5.96 -9.37
N HIS A 43 -7.65 -5.48 -9.89
CA HIS A 43 -8.96 -5.40 -9.21
C HIS A 43 -9.08 -4.41 -8.04
N PHE A 44 -7.97 -3.94 -7.45
CA PHE A 44 -7.95 -2.94 -6.37
C PHE A 44 -7.71 -1.50 -6.86
N ARG A 45 -7.55 -1.31 -8.19
CA ARG A 45 -7.28 -0.01 -8.84
C ARG A 45 -5.97 0.60 -8.32
N GLU A 46 -5.88 1.92 -8.34
CA GLU A 46 -4.77 2.70 -7.81
C GLU A 46 -4.86 2.77 -6.28
N ILE A 47 -3.82 2.29 -5.60
CA ILE A 47 -3.69 2.33 -4.14
C ILE A 47 -2.41 3.06 -3.74
N ILE A 48 -2.44 3.67 -2.56
CA ILE A 48 -1.30 4.32 -1.92
C ILE A 48 -1.03 3.55 -0.63
N LEU A 49 0.09 2.85 -0.59
CA LEU A 49 0.58 2.17 0.60
C LEU A 49 1.48 3.14 1.36
N MET A 50 1.19 3.35 2.64
CA MET A 50 1.95 4.24 3.52
C MET A 50 2.46 3.43 4.70
N ALA A 51 3.77 3.38 4.89
CA ALA A 51 4.40 2.71 6.02
C ALA A 51 5.20 3.73 6.82
N PHE A 52 4.70 4.10 7.99
CA PHE A 52 5.36 4.99 8.93
C PHE A 52 6.17 4.19 9.97
N GLU A 53 7.40 4.64 10.24
CA GLU A 53 8.25 4.13 11.30
C GLU A 53 8.93 5.30 12.06
N CYS A 54 8.79 5.30 13.39
CA CYS A 54 9.47 6.25 14.26
C CYS A 54 10.69 5.60 14.93
N PRO A 55 11.92 6.10 14.70
CA PRO A 55 13.13 5.55 15.32
C PRO A 55 13.24 5.87 16.82
N HIS A 56 12.48 6.85 17.33
CA HIS A 56 12.57 7.34 18.71
C HIS A 56 11.75 6.50 19.69
N CYS A 57 10.47 6.26 19.36
CA CYS A 57 9.56 5.51 20.22
C CYS A 57 9.19 4.12 19.68
N GLY A 58 9.64 3.77 18.47
CA GLY A 58 9.34 2.48 17.84
C GLY A 58 7.91 2.35 17.30
N PHE A 59 7.12 3.44 17.29
CA PHE A 59 5.77 3.43 16.72
C PHE A 59 5.84 3.13 15.22
N LYS A 60 5.00 2.19 14.76
CA LYS A 60 4.87 1.78 13.37
C LYS A 60 3.40 1.80 12.97
N ASN A 61 3.11 2.33 11.80
CA ASN A 61 1.76 2.39 11.26
C ASN A 61 1.77 2.08 9.77
N ASN A 62 0.89 1.20 9.32
CA ASN A 62 0.73 0.87 7.91
C ASN A 62 -0.69 1.22 7.50
N GLU A 63 -0.83 2.10 6.52
CA GLU A 63 -2.11 2.56 6.00
C GLU A 63 -2.21 2.26 4.51
N ILE A 64 -3.41 1.88 4.07
CA ILE A 64 -3.75 1.66 2.67
C ILE A 64 -4.83 2.68 2.33
N SER A 65 -4.51 3.59 1.43
CA SER A 65 -5.46 4.59 0.93
C SER A 65 -5.84 4.26 -0.52
N SER A 66 -7.12 4.25 -0.82
CA SER A 66 -7.61 4.16 -2.20
C SER A 66 -7.37 5.48 -2.93
N GLY A 67 -6.62 5.45 -4.02
CA GLY A 67 -6.43 6.62 -4.90
C GLY A 67 -7.62 6.91 -5.81
N SER A 68 -8.61 6.01 -5.83
CA SER A 68 -9.82 6.07 -6.65
C SER A 68 -11.09 6.08 -5.80
N ALA A 69 -12.21 6.49 -6.39
CA ALA A 69 -13.53 6.36 -5.78
C ALA A 69 -13.82 4.91 -5.36
N VAL A 70 -14.58 4.77 -4.27
CA VAL A 70 -15.09 3.47 -3.77
C VAL A 70 -15.78 2.74 -4.92
N ALA A 71 -15.57 1.42 -5.02
CA ALA A 71 -16.25 0.61 -6.03
C ALA A 71 -17.78 0.67 -5.82
N GLU A 72 -18.55 0.63 -6.90
CA GLU A 72 -20.02 0.67 -6.83
C GLU A 72 -20.59 -0.56 -6.12
N GLU A 73 -19.87 -1.69 -6.19
CA GLU A 73 -20.25 -2.96 -5.61
C GLU A 73 -19.16 -3.50 -4.67
N GLY A 74 -19.58 -4.17 -3.60
CA GLY A 74 -18.68 -4.94 -2.73
C GLY A 74 -18.28 -6.26 -3.37
N ILE A 75 -17.05 -6.74 -3.08
CA ILE A 75 -16.52 -7.99 -3.62
C ILE A 75 -16.34 -9.01 -2.50
N ARG A 76 -16.70 -10.28 -2.75
CA ARG A 76 -16.46 -11.40 -1.83
C ARG A 76 -15.63 -12.49 -2.52
N TYR A 77 -14.40 -12.67 -2.05
CA TYR A 77 -13.53 -13.75 -2.50
C TYR A 77 -13.76 -15.02 -1.66
N LYS A 78 -13.84 -16.18 -2.32
CA LYS A 78 -13.85 -17.50 -1.67
C LYS A 78 -12.73 -18.33 -2.27
N CYS A 79 -11.78 -18.76 -1.43
CA CYS A 79 -10.67 -19.61 -1.82
C CYS A 79 -10.76 -20.94 -1.07
N ARG A 80 -10.62 -22.05 -1.78
CA ARG A 80 -10.38 -23.38 -1.19
C ARG A 80 -8.89 -23.65 -1.33
N VAL A 81 -8.21 -23.87 -0.21
CA VAL A 81 -6.78 -24.22 -0.19
C VAL A 81 -6.67 -25.71 -0.51
N GLU A 82 -6.03 -26.04 -1.64
CA GLU A 82 -5.84 -27.42 -2.10
C GLU A 82 -4.37 -27.84 -2.04
N ASP A 83 -3.43 -26.93 -2.30
CA ASP A 83 -1.99 -27.22 -2.28
C ASP A 83 -1.14 -26.12 -1.62
N ALA A 84 0.17 -26.33 -1.57
CA ALA A 84 1.11 -25.37 -0.99
C ALA A 84 1.29 -24.10 -1.84
N ALA A 85 1.01 -24.14 -3.15
CA ALA A 85 1.07 -22.97 -4.00
C ALA A 85 -0.05 -21.98 -3.67
N ASP A 86 -1.21 -22.46 -3.20
CA ASP A 86 -2.29 -21.60 -2.74
C ASP A 86 -1.91 -20.71 -1.56
N LEU A 87 -1.00 -21.16 -0.70
CA LEU A 87 -0.48 -20.39 0.43
C LEU A 87 0.46 -19.25 -0.01
N ASN A 88 0.98 -19.31 -1.23
CA ASN A 88 1.88 -18.29 -1.78
C ASN A 88 1.13 -17.19 -2.54
N ARG A 89 -0.21 -17.22 -2.56
CA ARG A 89 -1.03 -16.16 -3.19
C ARG A 89 -0.86 -14.85 -2.42
N GLN A 90 -0.60 -13.77 -3.14
CA GLN A 90 -0.57 -12.43 -2.56
C GLN A 90 -2.01 -11.96 -2.28
N LEU A 91 -2.24 -11.43 -1.08
CA LEU A 91 -3.54 -10.93 -0.64
C LEU A 91 -3.42 -9.46 -0.25
N VAL A 92 -4.31 -8.64 -0.81
CA VAL A 92 -4.53 -7.26 -0.38
C VAL A 92 -5.85 -7.22 0.36
N LYS A 93 -5.80 -6.85 1.64
CA LYS A 93 -6.96 -6.75 2.53
C LYS A 93 -7.22 -5.27 2.82
N SER A 94 -8.40 -4.76 2.48
CA SER A 94 -8.83 -3.42 2.89
C SER A 94 -9.20 -3.39 4.38
N ASP A 95 -9.25 -2.18 4.94
CA ASP A 95 -9.74 -1.89 6.29
C ASP A 95 -11.18 -2.39 6.55
N SER A 96 -12.01 -2.31 5.51
CA SER A 96 -13.43 -2.69 5.48
C SER A 96 -13.65 -4.19 5.25
N ALA A 97 -12.61 -4.97 4.92
CA ALA A 97 -12.72 -6.40 4.66
C ALA A 97 -12.67 -7.22 5.97
N SER A 98 -13.56 -8.20 6.09
CA SER A 98 -13.63 -9.15 7.22
C SER A 98 -13.00 -10.49 6.89
#